data_AF-A0A821A341-F1
#
_entry.id   AF-A0A821A341-F1
#
_cell.length_a   1.000
_cell.length_b   1.000
_cell.length_c   1.000
_cell.angle_alpha   90.00
_cell.angle_beta   90.00
_cell.angle_gamma   90.00
#
_symmetry.space_group_name_H-M   'P 1'
#
loop_
_entity.id
_entity.type
_entity.pdbx_description
1 polymer ?
#
loop_
_entity_poly.entity_id
_entity_poly.type
_entity_poly.pdbx_seq_one_letter_code
_entity_poly.pdbx_strand_id
1 'polypeptide(L)'
;MSILFSQTEKDKLVLIENGFDYIQERTHENKVYWQCTQCNKQKCKARLHTINNTICHLIGDHNHAPNPSISGIRQCRSEIRDLSKTAMATHSIVATSIATTSTTVLSQLSPINDLKRTICRRRAANLNFPANSRSISETHINGSFALTKKKGQFLQYDSGNQDFDRFLLFAMSQQFDLLHFLTKTFIST
;
A
#
# COMPACT_ATOMS: atom_id res chain seq x y z
N MET A 1 14.11 20.41 -21.47
CA MET A 1 14.26 19.16 -20.68
C MET A 1 13.09 19.06 -19.73
N SER A 2 12.38 17.94 -19.76
CA SER A 2 11.26 17.68 -18.83
C SER A 2 11.78 16.93 -17.62
N ILE A 3 11.76 17.56 -16.45
CA ILE A 3 12.04 16.85 -15.19
C ILE A 3 10.80 16.06 -14.75
N LEU A 4 11.02 14.87 -14.18
CA LEU A 4 9.94 14.04 -13.65
C LEU A 4 9.96 14.06 -12.13
N PHE A 5 8.78 14.14 -11.53
CA PHE A 5 8.61 14.10 -10.08
C PHE A 5 7.91 12.82 -9.64
N SER A 6 8.29 12.34 -8.46
CA SER A 6 7.74 11.17 -7.78
C SER A 6 7.75 11.41 -6.27
N GLN A 7 7.14 10.52 -5.49
CA GLN A 7 7.25 10.53 -4.02
C GLN A 7 7.83 9.24 -3.46
N THR A 8 8.59 9.34 -2.37
CA THR A 8 9.06 8.19 -1.57
C THR A 8 7.94 7.60 -0.72
N GLU A 9 8.16 6.45 -0.08
CA GLU A 9 7.17 5.82 0.83
C GLU A 9 6.74 6.71 2.01
N LYS A 10 7.60 7.66 2.41
CA LYS A 10 7.36 8.63 3.48
C LYS A 10 6.99 10.02 2.91
N ASP A 11 6.39 10.03 1.74
CA ASP A 11 5.87 11.20 1.01
C ASP A 11 6.87 12.34 0.76
N LYS A 12 8.18 12.07 0.88
CA LYS A 12 9.22 13.01 0.43
C LYS A 12 9.26 13.08 -1.09
N LEU A 13 9.38 14.28 -1.65
CA LEU A 13 9.53 14.50 -3.08
C LEU A 13 10.84 13.91 -3.62
N VAL A 14 10.74 13.39 -4.83
CA VAL A 14 11.85 12.87 -5.62
C VAL A 14 11.81 13.48 -7.00
N LEU A 15 12.96 13.96 -7.45
CA LEU A 15 13.19 14.42 -8.81
C LEU A 15 13.99 13.34 -9.56
N ILE A 16 13.62 13.09 -10.81
CA ILE A 16 14.28 12.12 -11.69
C ILE A 16 14.84 12.88 -12.89
N GLU A 17 16.13 12.69 -13.13
CA GLU A 17 16.87 13.33 -14.22
C GLU A 17 17.97 12.39 -14.73
N ASN A 18 18.01 12.15 -16.05
CA ASN A 18 19.05 11.35 -16.72
C ASN A 18 19.34 9.97 -16.08
N GLY A 19 18.29 9.25 -15.65
CA GLY A 19 18.42 7.93 -15.03
C GLY A 19 18.90 7.95 -13.57
N PHE A 20 19.00 9.13 -12.96
CA PHE A 20 19.29 9.32 -11.54
C PHE A 20 18.06 9.86 -10.82
N ASP A 21 17.86 9.44 -9.58
CA ASP A 21 16.83 9.98 -8.71
C ASP A 21 17.43 10.70 -7.51
N TYR A 22 16.82 11.83 -7.18
CA TYR A 22 17.27 12.73 -6.12
C TYR A 22 16.14 12.97 -5.13
N ILE A 23 16.43 12.83 -3.85
CA ILE A 23 15.49 13.17 -2.77
C ILE A 23 15.65 14.64 -2.39
N GLN A 24 14.55 15.30 -2.08
CA GLN A 24 14.58 16.66 -1.56
C GLN A 24 15.36 16.71 -0.23
N GLU A 25 16.41 17.54 -0.20
CA GLU A 25 17.26 17.77 0.97
C GLU A 25 16.72 18.95 1.78
N ARG A 26 16.52 20.09 1.11
CA ARG A 26 15.96 21.32 1.71
C ARG A 26 15.40 22.24 0.65
N THR A 27 14.55 23.17 1.05
CA THR A 27 14.05 24.26 0.21
C THR A 27 14.40 25.60 0.85
N HIS A 28 14.80 26.57 0.04
CA HIS A 28 15.00 27.95 0.45
C HIS A 28 14.39 28.86 -0.60
N GLU A 29 13.39 29.66 -0.20
CA GLU A 29 12.59 30.49 -1.12
C GLU A 29 12.06 29.66 -2.29
N ASN A 30 12.46 30.00 -3.53
CA ASN A 30 12.06 29.31 -4.76
C ASN A 30 13.08 28.24 -5.21
N LYS A 31 14.15 28.02 -4.43
CA LYS A 31 15.23 27.10 -4.75
C LYS A 31 15.11 25.82 -3.93
N VAL A 32 15.08 24.68 -4.61
CA VAL A 32 15.07 23.36 -3.97
C VAL A 32 16.43 22.70 -4.18
N TYR A 33 16.97 22.16 -3.10
CA TYR A 33 18.21 21.43 -3.05
C TYR A 33 17.90 19.94 -2.99
N TRP A 34 18.48 19.18 -3.92
CA TRP A 34 18.24 17.76 -4.10
C TRP A 34 19.53 16.97 -3.93
N GLN A 35 19.43 15.80 -3.32
CA GLN A 35 20.53 14.88 -3.05
C GLN A 35 20.28 13.54 -3.70
N CYS A 36 21.30 12.96 -4.35
CA CYS A 36 21.18 11.62 -4.94
C CYS A 36 20.73 10.59 -3.89
N THR A 37 19.76 9.73 -4.24
CA THR A 37 19.23 8.73 -3.28
C THR A 37 20.26 7.69 -2.84
N GLN A 38 21.32 7.48 -3.63
CA GLN A 38 22.42 6.57 -3.31
C GLN A 38 23.47 7.18 -2.36
N CYS A 39 23.26 8.40 -1.84
CA CYS A 39 24.14 9.04 -0.88
C CYS A 39 24.47 8.16 0.34
N ASN A 40 23.48 7.43 0.86
CA ASN A 40 23.67 6.59 2.05
C ASN A 40 24.27 5.23 1.70
N LYS A 41 23.80 4.62 0.60
CA LYS A 41 24.17 3.26 0.18
C LYS A 41 25.53 3.19 -0.51
N GLN A 42 25.82 4.12 -1.40
CA GLN A 42 27.04 4.14 -2.22
C GLN A 42 27.91 5.38 -1.95
N LYS A 43 27.58 6.19 -0.93
CA LYS A 43 28.33 7.41 -0.60
C LYS A 43 28.40 8.42 -1.74
N CYS A 44 27.39 8.40 -2.62
CA CYS A 44 27.27 9.33 -3.74
C CYS A 44 27.13 10.78 -3.23
N LYS A 45 27.97 11.68 -3.76
CA LYS A 45 28.00 13.10 -3.36
C LYS A 45 27.25 14.01 -4.33
N ALA A 46 26.71 13.46 -5.43
CA ALA A 46 25.97 14.24 -6.41
C ALA A 46 24.78 15.00 -5.78
N ARG A 47 24.62 16.24 -6.22
CA ARG A 47 23.54 17.16 -5.86
C ARG A 47 22.97 17.81 -7.11
N LEU A 48 21.71 18.19 -7.02
CA LEU A 48 20.99 18.89 -8.08
C LEU A 48 20.20 20.03 -7.43
N HIS A 49 20.16 21.20 -8.05
CA HIS A 49 19.34 22.32 -7.60
C HIS A 49 18.31 22.68 -8.66
N THR A 50 17.10 23.01 -8.22
CA THR A 50 16.05 23.55 -9.09
C THR A 50 15.56 24.90 -8.60
N ILE A 51 15.21 25.80 -9.51
CA ILE A 51 14.47 27.03 -9.24
C ILE A 51 13.21 27.00 -10.10
N ASN A 52 12.03 27.22 -9.51
CA ASN A 52 10.75 27.17 -10.23
C ASN A 52 10.60 25.90 -11.11
N ASN A 53 10.93 24.73 -10.54
CA ASN A 53 10.92 23.44 -11.25
C ASN A 53 11.80 23.37 -12.50
N THR A 54 12.85 24.20 -12.59
CA THR A 54 13.86 24.15 -13.65
C THR A 54 15.22 23.86 -13.03
N ILE A 55 15.98 22.92 -13.58
CA ILE A 55 17.33 22.60 -13.12
C ILE A 55 18.22 23.81 -13.35
N CYS A 56 18.85 24.31 -12.29
CA CYS A 56 19.79 25.42 -12.36
C CYS A 56 21.24 24.99 -12.09
N HIS A 57 21.47 23.93 -11.31
CA HIS A 57 22.82 23.40 -11.05
C HIS A 57 22.84 21.89 -10.90
N LEU A 58 23.91 21.28 -11.43
CA LEU A 58 24.33 19.91 -11.16
C LEU A 58 25.70 19.99 -10.48
N ILE A 59 25.87 19.32 -9.35
CA ILE A 59 27.08 19.43 -8.51
C ILE A 59 27.59 18.05 -8.17
N GLY A 60 28.86 17.82 -8.47
CA GLY A 60 29.56 16.56 -8.21
C GLY A 60 29.14 15.44 -9.17
N ASP A 61 30.07 14.52 -9.39
CA ASP A 61 29.83 13.36 -10.24
C ASP A 61 29.12 12.24 -9.47
N HIS A 62 28.30 11.48 -10.19
CA HIS A 62 27.79 10.22 -9.68
C HIS A 62 28.90 9.18 -9.67
N ASN A 63 28.97 8.42 -8.58
CA ASN A 63 29.89 7.29 -8.45
C ASN A 63 29.21 5.94 -8.73
N HIS A 64 28.10 5.98 -9.48
CA HIS A 64 27.32 4.81 -9.85
C HIS A 64 26.65 5.01 -11.19
N ALA A 65 26.31 3.89 -11.83
CA ALA A 65 25.64 3.92 -13.13
C ALA A 65 24.21 4.51 -13.02
N PRO A 66 23.73 5.18 -14.08
CA PRO A 66 22.34 5.57 -14.20
C PRO A 66 21.44 4.33 -14.37
N ASN A 67 20.20 4.44 -13.92
CA ASN A 67 19.17 3.43 -14.15
C ASN A 67 18.06 4.02 -15.03
N PRO A 68 17.99 3.66 -16.32
CA PRO A 68 16.98 4.22 -17.24
C PRO A 68 15.55 3.80 -16.86
N SER A 69 15.38 2.74 -16.07
CA SER A 69 14.07 2.25 -15.63
C SER A 69 13.58 2.91 -14.33
N ILE A 70 14.33 3.83 -13.72
CA ILE A 70 14.00 4.40 -12.41
C ILE A 70 12.67 5.13 -12.37
N SER A 71 12.29 5.81 -13.47
CA SER A 71 10.98 6.47 -13.61
C SER A 71 9.85 5.46 -13.58
N GLY A 72 9.94 4.41 -14.38
CA GLY A 72 8.98 3.31 -14.40
C GLY A 72 8.86 2.62 -13.05
N ILE A 73 9.99 2.27 -12.41
CA ILE A 73 10.00 1.64 -11.07
C ILE A 73 9.26 2.50 -10.05
N ARG A 74 9.49 3.81 -10.08
CA ARG A 74 8.85 4.75 -9.16
C ARG A 74 7.36 4.93 -9.45
N GLN A 75 6.98 4.97 -10.73
CA GLN A 75 5.59 5.01 -11.15
C GLN A 75 4.83 3.77 -10.68
N CYS A 76 5.35 2.57 -10.90
CA CYS A 76 4.71 1.32 -10.45
C CYS A 76 4.55 1.30 -8.92
N ARG A 77 5.56 1.74 -8.17
CA ARG A 77 5.48 1.84 -6.69
C ARG A 77 4.45 2.87 -6.23
N SER A 78 4.29 3.98 -6.96
CA SER A 78 3.26 4.98 -6.68
C SER A 78 1.87 4.41 -6.95
N GLU A 79 1.68 3.74 -8.08
CA GLU A 79 0.42 3.10 -8.45
C GLU A 79 0.01 2.04 -7.42
N ILE A 80 0.93 1.13 -7.06
CA ILE A 80 0.67 0.11 -6.02
C ILE A 80 0.28 0.77 -4.69
N ARG A 81 0.94 1.88 -4.33
CA ARG A 81 0.60 2.65 -3.13
C ARG A 81 -0.82 3.19 -3.20
N ASP A 82 -1.20 3.82 -4.31
CA ASP A 82 -2.51 4.46 -4.41
C ASP A 82 -3.63 3.41 -4.49
N LEU A 83 -3.42 2.34 -5.26
CA LEU A 83 -4.31 1.19 -5.30
C LEU A 83 -4.45 0.50 -3.95
N SER A 84 -3.41 0.47 -3.11
CA SER A 84 -3.48 -0.14 -1.77
C SER A 84 -4.48 0.55 -0.84
N LYS A 85 -4.81 1.82 -1.09
CA LYS A 85 -5.82 2.60 -0.36
C LYS A 85 -7.26 2.26 -0.79
N THR A 86 -7.43 1.55 -1.91
CA THR A 86 -8.75 1.15 -2.44
C THR A 86 -9.26 -0.16 -1.82
N ALA A 87 -10.52 -0.51 -2.10
CA ALA A 87 -11.15 -1.76 -1.66
C ALA A 87 -10.82 -3.01 -2.52
N MET A 88 -9.95 -2.86 -3.55
CA MET A 88 -9.57 -3.95 -4.47
C MET A 88 -8.92 -5.13 -3.73
N ALA A 89 -8.96 -6.34 -4.27
CA ALA A 89 -8.21 -7.45 -3.66
C ALA A 89 -6.70 -7.26 -3.84
N THR A 90 -5.89 -7.68 -2.85
CA THR A 90 -4.42 -7.50 -2.89
C THR A 90 -3.78 -8.15 -4.11
N HIS A 91 -4.28 -9.32 -4.54
CA HIS A 91 -3.78 -10.00 -5.73
C HIS A 91 -4.11 -9.21 -7.02
N SER A 92 -5.28 -8.57 -7.08
CA SER A 92 -5.68 -7.76 -8.23
C SER A 92 -4.78 -6.54 -8.38
N ILE A 93 -4.41 -5.88 -7.27
CA ILE A 93 -3.50 -4.73 -7.30
C ILE A 93 -2.14 -5.11 -7.90
N VAL A 94 -1.58 -6.24 -7.48
CA VAL A 94 -0.30 -6.72 -8.01
C VAL A 94 -0.44 -7.10 -9.49
N ALA A 95 -1.51 -7.79 -9.88
CA ALA A 95 -1.76 -8.16 -11.27
C ALA A 95 -1.89 -6.93 -12.19
N THR A 96 -2.64 -5.91 -11.77
CA THR A 96 -2.80 -4.65 -12.52
C THR A 96 -1.45 -3.97 -12.71
N SER A 97 -0.65 -3.83 -11.65
CA SER A 97 0.68 -3.23 -11.76
C SER A 97 1.60 -4.05 -12.67
N ILE A 98 1.52 -5.38 -12.66
CA ILE A 98 2.33 -6.21 -13.56
C ILE A 98 1.94 -6.01 -15.03
N ALA A 99 0.63 -5.95 -15.30
CA ALA A 99 0.11 -5.84 -16.66
C ALA A 99 0.45 -4.50 -17.34
N THR A 100 0.59 -3.42 -16.56
CA THR A 100 0.86 -2.06 -17.08
C THR A 100 2.35 -1.74 -17.19
N THR A 101 3.23 -2.65 -16.79
CA THR A 101 4.66 -2.37 -16.57
C THR A 101 5.56 -3.11 -17.56
N SER A 102 6.64 -2.46 -18.02
CA SER A 102 7.62 -3.09 -18.91
C SER A 102 8.40 -4.21 -18.22
N THR A 103 8.84 -5.22 -18.97
CA THR A 103 9.64 -6.34 -18.47
C THR A 103 10.92 -5.89 -17.75
N THR A 104 11.56 -4.81 -18.22
CA THR A 104 12.76 -4.22 -17.61
C THR A 104 12.52 -3.63 -16.23
N VAL A 105 11.33 -3.07 -16.00
CA VAL A 105 10.94 -2.55 -14.69
C VAL A 105 10.55 -3.71 -13.77
N LEU A 106 9.79 -4.69 -14.29
CA LEU A 106 9.37 -5.87 -13.52
C LEU A 106 10.55 -6.63 -12.90
N SER A 107 11.65 -6.80 -13.62
CA SER A 107 12.84 -7.50 -13.12
C SER A 107 13.54 -6.78 -11.97
N GLN A 108 13.29 -5.47 -11.81
CA GLN A 108 13.88 -4.63 -10.76
C GLN A 108 12.90 -4.33 -9.62
N LEU A 109 11.65 -4.80 -9.71
CA LEU A 109 10.69 -4.71 -8.62
C LEU A 109 11.01 -5.71 -7.52
N SER A 110 10.49 -5.44 -6.34
CA SER A 110 10.54 -6.39 -5.23
C SER A 110 9.72 -7.64 -5.56
N PRO A 111 10.07 -8.81 -5.01
CA PRO A 111 9.30 -10.04 -5.20
C PRO A 111 7.81 -9.86 -4.89
N ILE A 112 6.96 -10.58 -5.63
CA ILE A 112 5.48 -10.49 -5.51
C ILE A 112 4.99 -10.65 -4.06
N ASN A 113 5.57 -11.58 -3.31
CA ASN A 113 5.18 -11.82 -1.93
C ASN A 113 5.49 -10.63 -1.01
N ASP A 114 6.62 -9.94 -1.27
CA ASP A 114 6.97 -8.73 -0.53
C ASP A 114 6.02 -7.57 -0.90
N LEU A 115 5.64 -7.44 -2.17
CA LEU A 115 4.65 -6.46 -2.61
C LEU A 115 3.30 -6.71 -1.94
N LYS A 116 2.81 -7.96 -1.92
CA LYS A 116 1.58 -8.35 -1.21
C LYS A 116 1.67 -7.99 0.28
N ARG A 117 2.79 -8.30 0.94
CA ARG A 117 3.02 -7.98 2.34
C ARG A 117 3.01 -6.48 2.60
N THR A 118 3.64 -5.67 1.73
CA THR A 118 3.62 -4.21 1.81
C THR A 118 2.21 -3.65 1.68
N ILE A 119 1.41 -4.16 0.72
CA ILE A 119 0.00 -3.76 0.54
C ILE A 119 -0.81 -4.08 1.80
N CYS A 120 -0.69 -5.30 2.34
CA CYS A 120 -1.40 -5.71 3.54
C CYS A 120 -1.03 -4.86 4.76
N ARG A 121 0.26 -4.58 4.98
CA ARG A 121 0.73 -3.69 6.06
C ARG A 121 0.16 -2.29 5.94
N ARG A 122 0.10 -1.74 4.72
CA ARG A 122 -0.45 -0.39 4.50
C ARG A 122 -1.95 -0.34 4.75
N ARG A 123 -2.68 -1.38 4.35
CA ARG A 123 -4.10 -1.53 4.67
C ARG A 123 -4.34 -1.65 6.16
N ALA A 124 -3.50 -2.42 6.85
CA ALA A 124 -3.53 -2.56 8.29
C ALA A 124 -3.44 -1.18 8.99
N ALA A 125 -2.51 -0.34 8.53
CA ALA A 125 -2.32 1.01 9.05
C ALA A 125 -3.48 1.97 8.72
N ASN A 126 -4.08 1.88 7.53
CA ASN A 126 -5.13 2.81 7.09
C ASN A 126 -6.53 2.50 7.67
N LEU A 127 -6.82 1.23 7.99
CA LEU A 127 -8.14 0.82 8.46
C LEU A 127 -8.28 0.83 9.99
N ASN A 128 -7.31 1.39 10.72
CA ASN A 128 -7.23 1.32 12.18
C ASN A 128 -7.56 -0.11 12.67
N PHE A 129 -6.98 -1.13 12.03
CA PHE A 129 -7.23 -2.49 12.49
C PHE A 129 -6.83 -2.58 13.97
N PRO A 130 -7.68 -3.14 14.84
CA PRO A 130 -7.31 -3.35 16.22
C PRO A 130 -6.03 -4.19 16.26
N ALA A 131 -5.18 -3.93 17.25
CA ALA A 131 -4.02 -4.78 17.50
C ALA A 131 -4.48 -6.24 17.56
N ASN A 132 -3.71 -7.16 16.97
CA ASN A 132 -4.02 -8.58 17.05
C ASN A 132 -4.18 -8.97 18.53
N SER A 133 -5.40 -9.33 18.92
CA SER A 133 -5.70 -9.86 20.23
C SER A 133 -5.01 -11.21 20.40
N ARG A 134 -4.47 -11.47 21.59
CA ARG A 134 -3.80 -12.74 21.90
C ARG A 134 -4.79 -13.83 22.28
N SER A 135 -6.04 -13.45 22.54
CA SER A 135 -7.16 -14.34 22.86
C SER A 135 -8.46 -13.83 22.24
N ILE A 136 -9.39 -14.74 21.95
CA ILE A 136 -10.73 -14.40 21.47
C ILE A 136 -11.49 -13.53 22.49
N SER A 137 -11.26 -13.74 23.79
CA SER A 137 -11.87 -12.97 24.89
C SER A 137 -11.48 -11.49 24.86
N GLU A 138 -10.28 -11.17 24.38
CA GLU A 138 -9.74 -9.80 24.28
C GLU A 138 -10.10 -9.11 22.95
N THR A 139 -10.77 -9.82 22.04
CA THR A 139 -11.01 -9.32 20.68
C THR A 139 -12.17 -8.33 20.65
N HIS A 140 -11.91 -7.06 20.32
CA HIS A 140 -12.97 -6.07 20.14
C HIS A 140 -13.35 -5.95 18.66
N ILE A 141 -14.50 -6.48 18.26
CA ILE A 141 -15.00 -6.37 16.88
C ILE A 141 -15.78 -5.07 16.77
N ASN A 142 -15.20 -4.06 16.11
CA ASN A 142 -15.93 -2.81 15.83
C ASN A 142 -17.10 -3.08 14.87
N GLY A 143 -18.20 -2.33 15.00
CA GLY A 143 -19.42 -2.51 14.18
C GLY A 143 -19.18 -2.45 12.67
N SER A 144 -18.13 -1.76 12.21
CA SER A 144 -17.73 -1.79 10.79
C SER A 144 -17.19 -3.14 10.32
N PHE A 145 -16.56 -3.91 11.20
CA PHE A 145 -16.06 -5.27 10.92
C PHE A 145 -17.14 -6.34 11.05
N ALA A 146 -18.27 -6.01 11.66
CA ALA A 146 -19.46 -6.87 11.72
C ALA A 146 -20.25 -6.90 10.40
N LEU A 147 -19.89 -6.06 9.42
CA LEU A 147 -20.58 -5.92 8.15
C LEU A 147 -19.78 -6.48 6.97
N THR A 148 -20.50 -6.97 5.96
CA THR A 148 -19.93 -7.31 4.65
C THR A 148 -19.55 -6.05 3.87
N LYS A 149 -18.78 -6.22 2.77
CA LYS A 149 -18.47 -5.11 1.84
C LYS A 149 -19.71 -4.42 1.25
N LYS A 150 -20.85 -5.12 1.18
CA LYS A 150 -22.14 -4.58 0.72
C LYS A 150 -22.99 -4.02 1.88
N LYS A 151 -22.39 -3.80 3.07
CA LYS A 151 -23.05 -3.34 4.30
C LYS A 151 -24.13 -4.28 4.86
N GLY A 152 -24.26 -5.51 4.36
CA GLY A 152 -25.10 -6.53 4.98
C GLY A 152 -24.46 -7.06 6.27
N GLN A 153 -25.27 -7.41 7.28
CA GLN A 153 -24.79 -8.00 8.52
C GLN A 153 -24.04 -9.31 8.26
N PHE A 154 -22.82 -9.42 8.78
CA PHE A 154 -21.95 -10.60 8.63
C PHE A 154 -21.69 -11.29 9.97
N LEU A 155 -21.40 -10.53 11.02
CA LEU A 155 -21.36 -11.06 12.40
C LEU A 155 -22.79 -11.11 12.92
N GLN A 156 -23.34 -12.30 13.03
CA GLN A 156 -24.76 -12.53 13.34
C GLN A 156 -24.96 -12.71 14.83
N TYR A 157 -23.95 -13.23 15.53
CA TYR A 157 -23.97 -13.39 16.97
C TYR A 157 -22.57 -13.32 17.56
N ASP A 158 -22.48 -12.76 18.76
CA ASP A 158 -21.28 -12.70 19.60
C ASP A 158 -21.73 -12.92 21.04
N SER A 159 -21.29 -14.02 21.67
CA SER A 159 -21.67 -14.31 23.07
C SER A 159 -21.04 -13.34 24.08
N GLY A 160 -20.08 -12.52 23.64
CA GLY A 160 -19.51 -11.44 24.41
C GLY A 160 -18.24 -11.81 25.16
N ASN A 161 -17.51 -10.79 25.60
CA ASN A 161 -16.21 -10.93 26.26
C ASN A 161 -16.26 -11.47 27.70
N GLN A 162 -17.46 -11.57 28.29
CA GLN A 162 -17.66 -12.15 29.61
C GLN A 162 -17.89 -13.67 29.57
N ASP A 163 -18.11 -14.22 28.38
CA ASP A 163 -18.24 -15.65 28.17
C ASP A 163 -16.86 -16.31 28.17
N PHE A 164 -16.67 -17.31 29.04
CA PHE A 164 -15.42 -18.08 29.11
C PHE A 164 -15.19 -18.89 27.83
N ASP A 165 -16.27 -19.24 27.12
CA ASP A 165 -16.21 -19.95 25.84
C ASP A 165 -16.79 -19.07 24.72
N ARG A 166 -16.34 -17.81 24.67
CA ARG A 166 -16.82 -16.84 23.71
C ARG A 166 -16.76 -17.39 22.28
N PHE A 167 -17.92 -17.47 21.63
CA PHE A 167 -18.02 -17.87 20.24
C PHE A 167 -18.65 -16.77 19.39
N LEU A 168 -18.26 -16.76 18.12
CA LEU A 168 -18.69 -15.77 17.14
C LEU A 168 -19.36 -16.51 15.98
N LEU A 169 -20.57 -16.10 15.62
CA LEU A 169 -21.29 -16.66 14.49
C LEU A 169 -21.23 -15.70 13.31
N PHE A 170 -20.52 -16.10 12.26
CA PHE A 170 -20.48 -15.36 11.01
C PHE A 170 -21.37 -16.03 9.97
N ALA A 171 -22.35 -15.31 9.45
CA ALA A 171 -23.14 -15.76 8.31
C ALA A 171 -23.71 -14.56 7.54
N MET A 172 -24.06 -14.79 6.27
CA MET A 172 -24.84 -13.80 5.53
C MET A 172 -26.31 -13.92 5.90
N SER A 173 -27.02 -12.79 6.04
CA SER A 173 -28.45 -12.78 6.39
C SER A 173 -29.31 -13.68 5.48
N GLN A 174 -29.01 -13.71 4.18
CA GLN A 174 -29.67 -14.60 3.21
C GLN A 174 -29.56 -16.09 3.54
N GLN A 175 -28.54 -16.53 4.28
CA GLN A 175 -28.38 -17.93 4.68
C GLN A 175 -29.30 -18.31 5.84
N PHE A 176 -29.67 -17.34 6.70
CA PHE A 176 -30.66 -17.56 7.76
C PHE A 176 -32.07 -17.67 7.20
N ASP A 177 -32.41 -16.88 6.18
CA ASP A 177 -33.70 -17.00 5.49
C ASP A 177 -33.86 -18.40 4.87
N LEU A 178 -32.78 -18.94 4.29
CA LEU A 178 -32.75 -20.31 3.77
C LEU A 178 -32.89 -21.37 4.88
N LEU A 179 -32.23 -21.20 6.02
CA LEU A 179 -32.37 -22.11 7.17
C LEU A 179 -33.78 -22.05 7.77
N HIS A 180 -34.41 -20.88 7.86
CA HIS A 180 -35.81 -20.76 8.29
C HIS A 180 -36.78 -21.39 7.28
N PHE A 181 -36.48 -21.27 5.99
CA PHE A 181 -37.25 -21.92 4.93
C PHE A 181 -37.11 -23.45 4.97
N LEU A 182 -35.89 -23.97 5.19
CA LEU A 182 -35.60 -25.41 5.26
C LEU A 182 -36.09 -26.09 6.55
N THR A 183 -36.11 -25.36 7.67
CA THR A 183 -36.66 -25.88 8.94
C THR A 183 -38.18 -26.01 8.91
N LYS A 184 -38.89 -25.26 8.04
CA LYS A 184 -40.29 -25.54 7.72
C LYS A 184 -40.49 -26.80 6.86
N THR A 185 -39.44 -27.32 6.23
CA THR A 185 -39.49 -28.53 5.38
C THR A 185 -38.98 -29.80 6.07
N PHE A 186 -38.47 -29.70 7.30
CA PHE A 186 -38.08 -30.85 8.13
C PHE A 186 -38.82 -30.83 9.47
N ILE A 187 -40.13 -31.03 9.42
CA ILE A 187 -40.86 -31.76 10.46
C ILE A 187 -41.53 -32.93 9.74
N SER A 188 -40.80 -34.05 9.65
CA SER A 188 -41.36 -35.35 9.34
C SER A 188 -41.12 -36.21 10.57
N THR A 189 -42.23 -36.68 11.12
CA THR A 189 -42.41 -37.71 12.15
C THR A 189 -41.44 -38.86 12.09
#